data_AF-A0A7W1EDI5-F1
#
_entry.id   AF-A0A7W1EDI5-F1
#
_cell.length_a   1.000
_cell.length_b   1.000
_cell.length_c   1.000
_cell.angle_alpha   90.00
_cell.angle_beta   90.00
_cell.angle_gamma   90.00
#
_symmetry.space_group_name_H-M   'P 1'
#
loop_
_entity.id
_entity.type
_entity.pdbx_description
1 polymer ?
#
loop_
_entity_poly.entity_id
_entity_poly.type
_entity_poly.pdbx_seq_one_letter_code
_entity_poly.pdbx_strand_id
1 'polypeptide(L)'
;MTERKILFALKKSRQCAGKGYYMESLLKLYHLNTGILRFVSDKLHVANDASMKPGELVEKLLIEIEKRPDIKSVIAKKNLKSVRPWFEKMDAFFKTIKRKEPSNTKTLQAESEQVLAVLKMAATKLLISGS
;
A
#
# COMPACT_ATOMS: atom_id res chain seq x y z
N MET A 1 6.93 10.67 3.01
CA MET A 1 5.48 10.86 2.80
C MET A 1 4.94 11.69 3.96
N THR A 2 4.01 12.64 3.75
CA THR A 2 3.39 13.40 4.87
C THR A 2 1.90 13.10 4.94
N GLU A 3 1.28 13.31 6.11
CA GLU A 3 -0.17 13.10 6.28
C GLU A 3 -0.99 13.94 5.28
N ARG A 4 -0.60 15.21 5.07
CA ARG A 4 -1.23 16.09 4.07
C ARG A 4 -1.18 15.48 2.65
N LYS A 5 -0.04 14.88 2.26
CA LYS A 5 0.11 14.22 0.95
C LYS A 5 -0.79 12.97 0.84
N ILE A 6 -0.93 12.19 1.91
CA ILE A 6 -1.83 11.01 1.97
C ILE A 6 -3.29 11.45 1.80
N LEU A 7 -3.74 12.45 2.57
CA LEU A 7 -5.11 12.96 2.51
C LEU A 7 -5.43 13.54 1.12
N PHE A 8 -4.50 14.27 0.53
CA PHE A 8 -4.65 14.81 -0.81
C PHE A 8 -4.80 13.72 -1.88
N ALA A 9 -3.93 12.71 -1.85
CA ALA A 9 -3.99 11.58 -2.78
C ALA A 9 -5.32 10.79 -2.63
N LEU A 10 -5.76 10.56 -1.40
CA LEU A 10 -7.03 9.90 -1.11
C LEU A 10 -8.23 10.71 -1.63
N LYS A 11 -8.24 12.03 -1.43
CA LYS A 11 -9.28 12.93 -1.97
C LYS A 11 -9.36 12.81 -3.49
N LYS A 12 -8.21 12.80 -4.18
CA LYS A 12 -8.16 12.65 -5.64
C LYS A 12 -8.67 11.29 -6.11
N SER A 13 -8.34 10.19 -5.43
CA SER A 13 -8.88 8.86 -5.75
C SER A 13 -10.41 8.83 -5.60
N ARG A 14 -10.94 9.33 -4.48
CA ARG A 14 -12.39 9.37 -4.24
C ARG A 14 -13.14 10.22 -5.26
N GLN A 15 -12.55 11.33 -5.71
CA GLN A 15 -13.12 12.14 -6.80
C GLN A 15 -13.21 11.37 -8.13
N CYS A 16 -12.21 10.53 -8.46
CA CYS A 16 -12.29 9.67 -9.64
C CYS A 16 -13.43 8.65 -9.50
N ALA A 17 -13.51 7.98 -8.35
CA ALA A 17 -14.55 6.98 -8.09
C ALA A 17 -15.96 7.58 -8.16
N GLY A 18 -16.17 8.78 -7.59
CA GLY A 18 -17.47 9.47 -7.63
C GLY A 18 -17.90 9.91 -9.03
N LYS A 19 -16.97 9.97 -10.00
CA LYS A 19 -17.23 10.25 -11.42
C LYS A 19 -17.33 8.98 -12.28
N GLY A 20 -17.27 7.79 -11.69
CA GLY A 20 -17.29 6.51 -12.41
C GLY A 20 -15.93 6.06 -12.97
N TYR A 21 -14.85 6.82 -12.74
CA TYR A 21 -13.48 6.50 -13.15
C TYR A 21 -12.81 5.54 -12.16
N TYR A 22 -13.32 4.31 -12.09
CA TYR A 22 -12.89 3.31 -11.11
C TYR A 22 -11.46 2.82 -11.34
N MET A 23 -11.02 2.70 -12.59
CA MET A 23 -9.66 2.28 -12.93
C MET A 23 -8.65 3.33 -12.48
N GLU A 24 -8.89 4.60 -12.77
CA GLU A 24 -8.05 5.73 -12.36
C GLU A 24 -8.02 5.85 -10.84
N SER A 25 -9.15 5.63 -10.17
CA SER A 25 -9.20 5.57 -8.71
C SER A 25 -8.32 4.45 -8.16
N LEU A 26 -8.43 3.24 -8.71
CA LEU A 26 -7.63 2.08 -8.33
C LEU A 26 -6.14 2.32 -8.53
N LEU A 27 -5.73 2.87 -9.69
CA LEU A 27 -4.33 3.20 -9.97
C LEU A 27 -3.78 4.24 -8.99
N LYS A 28 -4.58 5.26 -8.64
CA LYS A 28 -4.18 6.25 -7.62
C LYS A 28 -4.01 5.62 -6.24
N LEU A 29 -4.90 4.72 -5.84
CA LEU A 29 -4.77 3.97 -4.58
C LEU A 29 -3.54 3.06 -4.61
N TYR A 30 -3.26 2.42 -5.75
CA TYR A 30 -2.06 1.60 -5.92
C TYR A 30 -0.77 2.38 -5.67
N HIS A 31 -0.64 3.55 -6.31
CA HIS A 31 0.52 4.41 -6.09
C HIS A 31 0.59 4.95 -4.67
N LEU A 32 -0.54 5.28 -4.05
CA LEU A 32 -0.60 5.73 -2.66
C LEU A 32 -0.13 4.64 -1.71
N ASN A 33 -0.69 3.43 -1.80
CA ASN A 33 -0.32 2.29 -0.97
C ASN A 33 1.16 1.92 -1.15
N THR A 34 1.65 1.89 -2.39
CA THR A 34 3.08 1.67 -2.68
C THR A 34 3.96 2.75 -2.04
N GLY A 35 3.57 4.03 -2.16
CA GLY A 35 4.33 5.14 -1.58
C GLY A 35 4.35 5.12 -0.05
N ILE A 36 3.25 4.72 0.60
CA ILE A 36 3.21 4.56 2.06
C ILE A 36 4.05 3.36 2.49
N LEU A 37 3.96 2.24 1.78
CA LEU A 37 4.78 1.05 2.06
C LEU A 37 6.28 1.40 2.03
N ARG A 38 6.73 2.08 0.97
CA ARG A 38 8.13 2.53 0.86
C ARG A 38 8.52 3.46 1.99
N PHE A 39 7.68 4.44 2.31
CA PHE A 39 7.93 5.35 3.43
C PHE A 39 8.06 4.60 4.77
N VAL A 40 7.20 3.63 5.03
CA VAL A 40 7.25 2.79 6.23
C VAL A 40 8.57 2.01 6.25
N SER A 41 8.95 1.38 5.14
CA SER A 41 10.22 0.66 5.03
C SER A 41 11.44 1.56 5.25
N ASP A 42 11.47 2.75 4.64
CA ASP A 42 12.54 3.74 4.83
C ASP A 42 12.70 4.13 6.30
N LYS A 43 11.58 4.45 6.96
CA LYS A 43 11.56 4.86 8.36
C LYS A 43 11.95 3.75 9.33
N LEU A 44 11.73 2.50 8.94
CA LEU A 44 12.15 1.34 9.71
C LEU A 44 13.57 0.87 9.36
N HIS A 45 14.26 1.59 8.47
CA HIS A 45 15.57 1.22 7.94
C HIS A 45 15.59 -0.18 7.30
N VAL A 46 14.48 -0.57 6.67
CA VAL A 46 14.38 -1.81 5.90
C VAL A 46 14.81 -1.51 4.47
N ALA A 47 15.85 -2.20 4.02
CA ALA A 47 16.45 -2.02 2.71
C ALA A 47 15.41 -2.17 1.60
N ASN A 48 15.12 -1.06 0.93
CA ASN A 48 14.21 -1.00 -0.20
C ASN A 48 14.85 -0.18 -1.33
N ASP A 49 14.70 -0.70 -2.54
CA ASP A 49 15.22 -0.08 -3.77
C ASP A 49 14.04 0.37 -4.63
N ALA A 50 14.21 1.43 -5.42
CA ALA A 50 13.16 1.95 -6.30
C ALA A 50 12.65 0.90 -7.32
N SER A 51 13.51 -0.02 -7.76
CA SER A 51 13.18 -1.11 -8.68
C SER A 51 12.44 -2.28 -8.03
N MET A 52 12.50 -2.39 -6.70
CA MET A 52 11.90 -3.50 -5.96
C MET A 52 10.39 -3.49 -6.11
N LYS A 53 9.79 -4.65 -6.37
CA LYS A 53 8.33 -4.75 -6.45
C LYS A 53 7.72 -4.56 -5.06
N PRO A 54 6.53 -3.94 -4.95
CA PRO A 54 5.89 -3.77 -3.65
C PRO A 54 5.64 -5.09 -2.91
N GLY A 55 5.31 -6.17 -3.63
CA GLY A 55 5.16 -7.50 -3.04
C GLY A 55 6.46 -8.02 -2.38
N GLU A 56 7.61 -7.83 -3.03
CA GLU A 56 8.92 -8.19 -2.47
C GLU A 56 9.27 -7.35 -1.24
N LEU A 57 8.88 -6.06 -1.24
CA LEU A 57 9.07 -5.18 -0.10
C LEU A 57 8.22 -5.60 1.11
N VAL A 58 7.00 -6.09 0.87
CA VAL A 58 6.16 -6.67 1.93
C VAL A 58 6.82 -7.91 2.53
N GLU A 59 7.40 -8.79 1.72
CA GLU A 59 8.12 -9.98 2.21
C GLU A 59 9.32 -9.60 3.07
N LYS A 60 10.13 -8.63 2.64
CA LYS A 60 11.23 -8.13 3.45
C LYS A 60 10.76 -7.59 4.79
N LEU A 61 9.70 -6.78 4.82
CA LEU A 61 9.12 -6.29 6.06
C LEU A 61 8.61 -7.42 6.96
N LEU A 62 7.99 -8.47 6.39
CA LEU A 62 7.54 -9.63 7.16
C LEU A 62 8.70 -10.37 7.84
N ILE A 63 9.82 -10.54 7.13
CA ILE A 63 11.05 -11.15 7.66
C ILE A 63 11.63 -10.27 8.77
N GLU A 64 11.70 -8.96 8.56
CA GLU A 64 12.26 -8.03 9.54
C GLU A 64 11.41 -7.95 10.81
N ILE A 65 10.07 -8.01 10.70
CA ILE A 65 9.17 -8.06 11.88
C ILE A 65 9.47 -9.25 12.81
N GLU A 66 9.93 -10.37 12.27
CA GLU A 66 10.30 -11.54 13.09
C GLU A 66 11.60 -11.32 13.87
N LYS A 67 12.53 -10.57 13.29
CA LYS A 67 13.87 -10.33 13.84
C LYS A 67 13.92 -9.10 14.76
N ARG A 68 13.01 -8.14 14.55
CA ARG A 68 13.08 -6.78 15.11
C ARG A 68 11.79 -6.42 15.85
N PRO A 69 11.78 -6.52 17.20
CA PRO A 69 10.63 -6.18 18.03
C PRO A 69 10.16 -4.73 17.88
N ASP A 70 11.07 -3.80 17.59
CA ASP A 70 10.77 -2.39 17.31
C ASP A 70 9.81 -2.24 16.12
N ILE A 71 10.02 -3.01 15.03
CA ILE A 71 9.13 -3.00 13.87
C ILE A 71 7.75 -3.59 14.21
N LYS A 72 7.73 -4.65 15.02
CA LYS A 72 6.48 -5.32 15.44
C LYS A 72 5.54 -4.38 16.18
N SER A 73 6.09 -3.40 16.91
CA SER A 73 5.30 -2.35 17.59
C SER A 73 4.62 -1.39 16.61
N VAL A 74 5.24 -1.16 15.46
CA VAL A 74 4.74 -0.29 14.39
C VAL A 74 3.67 -1.00 13.57
N ILE A 75 3.99 -2.18 13.03
CA ILE A 75 3.09 -2.94 12.17
C ILE A 75 3.00 -4.40 12.60
N ALA A 76 1.77 -4.86 12.84
CA ALA A 76 1.52 -6.23 13.21
C ALA A 76 1.68 -7.17 12.01
N LYS A 77 2.42 -8.25 12.17
CA LYS A 77 2.62 -9.30 11.15
C LYS A 77 1.32 -9.76 10.50
N LYS A 78 0.27 -9.98 11.32
CA LYS A 78 -1.06 -10.42 10.84
C LYS A 78 -1.70 -9.41 9.86
N ASN A 79 -1.51 -8.12 10.10
CA ASN A 79 -2.06 -7.07 9.26
C ASN A 79 -1.22 -6.92 7.98
N LEU A 80 0.10 -7.05 8.07
CA LEU A 80 0.96 -6.98 6.88
C LEU A 80 0.77 -8.20 5.96
N LYS A 81 0.46 -9.38 6.52
CA LYS A 81 0.12 -10.58 5.74
C LYS A 81 -1.09 -10.38 4.82
N SER A 82 -2.06 -9.52 5.18
CA SER A 82 -3.20 -9.24 4.30
C SER A 82 -2.87 -8.26 3.17
N VAL A 83 -1.74 -7.54 3.25
CA VAL A 83 -1.30 -6.59 2.22
C VAL A 83 -0.66 -7.30 1.03
N ARG A 84 0.07 -8.40 1.27
CA ARG A 84 0.75 -9.17 0.21
C ARG A 84 -0.22 -9.68 -0.88
N PRO A 85 -1.31 -10.40 -0.55
CA PRO A 85 -2.22 -10.93 -1.57
C PRO A 85 -2.80 -9.84 -2.47
N TRP A 86 -3.01 -8.64 -1.93
CA TRP A 86 -3.51 -7.52 -2.72
C TRP A 86 -2.50 -7.04 -3.76
N PHE A 87 -1.21 -6.97 -3.43
CA PHE A 87 -0.17 -6.63 -4.43
C PHE A 87 -0.05 -7.70 -5.52
N GLU A 88 -0.18 -8.98 -5.17
CA GLU A 88 -0.22 -10.09 -6.14
C GLU A 88 -1.44 -9.97 -7.08
N LYS A 89 -2.61 -9.64 -6.54
CA LYS A 89 -3.82 -9.36 -7.33
C LYS A 89 -3.65 -8.14 -8.24
N MET A 90 -2.98 -7.09 -7.78
CA MET A 90 -2.67 -5.91 -8.61
C MET A 90 -1.71 -6.24 -9.75
N ASP A 91 -0.68 -7.07 -9.51
CA ASP A 91 0.20 -7.56 -10.57
C ASP A 91 -0.57 -8.38 -11.61
N ALA A 92 -1.50 -9.24 -11.18
CA ALA A 92 -2.40 -9.96 -12.08
C ALA A 92 -3.30 -8.98 -12.87
N PHE A 93 -3.85 -7.97 -12.20
CA PHE A 93 -4.65 -6.92 -12.82
C PHE A 93 -3.89 -6.13 -13.89
N PHE A 94 -2.63 -5.78 -13.65
CA PHE A 94 -1.80 -5.12 -14.66
C PHE A 94 -1.51 -6.02 -15.87
N LYS A 95 -1.43 -7.34 -15.66
CA LYS A 95 -1.33 -8.31 -16.77
C LYS A 95 -2.65 -8.43 -17.55
N THR A 96 -3.80 -8.33 -16.90
CA THR A 96 -5.12 -8.40 -17.57
C THR A 96 -5.49 -7.10 -18.30
N ILE A 97 -5.10 -5.92 -17.80
CA ILE A 97 -5.25 -4.65 -18.54
C ILE A 97 -4.57 -4.73 -19.90
N LYS A 98 -3.38 -5.32 -19.98
CA LYS A 98 -2.67 -5.53 -21.26
C LYS A 98 -3.46 -6.39 -22.24
N ARG A 99 -4.43 -7.17 -21.75
CA ARG A 99 -5.31 -8.07 -22.51
C ARG A 99 -6.75 -7.55 -22.66
N LYS A 100 -7.02 -6.30 -22.24
CA LYS A 100 -8.30 -5.56 -22.39
C LYS A 100 -9.54 -6.08 -21.63
N GLU A 101 -9.41 -6.88 -20.58
CA GLU A 101 -10.57 -7.36 -19.79
C GLU A 101 -10.38 -7.27 -18.25
N PRO A 102 -10.34 -6.07 -17.65
CA PRO A 102 -10.36 -5.93 -16.19
C PRO A 102 -11.79 -6.04 -15.63
N SER A 103 -12.21 -7.23 -15.19
CA SER A 103 -13.55 -7.46 -14.60
C SER A 103 -13.67 -7.16 -13.10
N ASN A 104 -12.54 -7.00 -12.40
CA ASN A 104 -12.50 -6.93 -10.93
C ASN A 104 -12.10 -5.56 -10.34
N THR A 105 -12.13 -4.49 -11.14
CA THR A 105 -11.67 -3.14 -10.74
C THR A 105 -12.32 -2.62 -9.46
N LYS A 106 -13.65 -2.76 -9.32
CA LYS A 106 -14.38 -2.29 -8.13
C LYS A 106 -13.99 -3.07 -6.87
N THR A 107 -13.85 -4.39 -6.99
CA THR A 107 -13.43 -5.27 -5.89
C THR A 107 -12.01 -4.91 -5.43
N LEU A 108 -11.08 -4.77 -6.38
CA LEU A 108 -9.71 -4.36 -6.08
C LEU A 108 -9.63 -2.97 -5.47
N GLN A 109 -10.52 -2.06 -5.86
CA GLN A 109 -10.59 -0.74 -5.26
C GLN A 109 -11.00 -0.81 -3.78
N ALA A 110 -12.02 -1.59 -3.44
CA ALA A 110 -12.43 -1.77 -2.05
C ALA A 110 -11.32 -2.41 -1.21
N GLU A 111 -10.64 -3.43 -1.74
CA GLU A 111 -9.48 -4.04 -1.07
C GLU A 111 -8.32 -3.04 -0.89
N SER A 112 -8.13 -2.12 -1.86
CA SER A 112 -7.09 -1.09 -1.79
C SER A 112 -7.30 -0.13 -0.60
N GLU A 113 -8.55 0.16 -0.25
CA GLU A 113 -8.87 1.01 0.91
C GLU A 113 -8.57 0.29 2.23
N GLN A 114 -8.77 -1.02 2.30
CA GLN A 114 -8.38 -1.83 3.47
C GLN A 114 -6.86 -1.86 3.65
N VAL A 115 -6.13 -2.06 2.56
CA VAL A 115 -4.66 -1.99 2.54
C VAL A 115 -4.17 -0.61 2.97
N LEU A 116 -4.81 0.46 2.47
CA LEU A 116 -4.51 1.83 2.86
C LEU A 116 -4.67 2.02 4.37
N ALA A 117 -5.74 1.50 4.99
CA ALA A 117 -5.94 1.61 6.42
C ALA A 117 -4.80 0.96 7.21
N VAL A 118 -4.38 -0.24 6.82
CA VAL A 118 -3.24 -0.94 7.44
C VAL A 118 -1.95 -0.12 7.34
N LEU A 119 -1.61 0.33 6.15
CA LEU A 119 -0.38 1.08 5.89
C LEU A 119 -0.39 2.47 6.52
N LYS A 120 -1.55 3.13 6.54
CA LYS A 120 -1.74 4.43 7.20
C LYS A 120 -1.51 4.32 8.70
N MET A 121 -2.05 3.29 9.36
CA MET A 121 -1.80 3.08 10.80
C MET A 121 -0.31 2.95 11.11
N ALA A 122 0.44 2.18 10.30
CA ALA A 122 1.88 2.04 10.45
C ALA A 122 2.61 3.38 10.22
N ALA A 123 2.26 4.10 9.15
CA ALA A 123 2.85 5.40 8.85
C ALA A 123 2.56 6.46 9.93
N THR A 124 1.34 6.51 10.46
CA THR A 124 0.98 7.44 11.54
C THR A 124 1.79 7.18 12.80
N LYS A 125 1.98 5.92 13.21
CA LYS A 125 2.84 5.59 14.35
C LYS A 125 4.27 6.09 14.15
N LEU A 126 4.84 5.89 12.95
CA LEU A 126 6.19 6.34 12.63
C LEU A 126 6.34 7.86 12.57
N LEU A 127 5.28 8.58 12.21
CA LEU A 127 5.26 10.04 12.25
C LEU A 127 5.20 10.56 13.69
N ILE A 128 4.43 9.91 14.57
CA ILE A 128 4.30 10.30 15.99
C ILE A 128 5.56 9.94 16.78
N SER A 129 6.10 8.72 16.62
CA SER A 129 7.28 8.24 17.35
C SER A 129 8.60 8.92 16.95
N GLY A 130 8.61 9.66 15.83
CA GLY A 130 9.77 10.41 15.35
C GLY A 130 9.65 11.93 15.51
N SER A 131 8.71 12.39 16.34
CA SER A 131 8.50 13.80 16.71
C SER A 131 9.14 14.12 18.06
#